data_AF-A0A9E1YSI9-F1
#
_entry.id   AF-A0A9E1YSI9-F1
#
_cell.length_a   1.000
_cell.length_b   1.000
_cell.length_c   1.000
_cell.angle_alpha   90.00
_cell.angle_beta   90.00
_cell.angle_gamma   90.00
#
_symmetry.space_group_name_H-M   'P 1'
#
loop_
_entity.id
_entity.type
_entity.pdbx_description
1 polymer ?
#
loop_
_entity_poly.entity_id
_entity_poly.type
_entity_poly.pdbx_seq_one_letter_code
_entity_poly.pdbx_strand_id
1 'polypeptide(L)'
;ADADLTEILAPPARDDGWPVGDVVSAGLDEERMAELALDLIANNPNIHAVLVEHDGALVYQQYLSGEDEIWGRPLGHINFNVNTRHDLRSITKSITALVLGIALAGDADHALNRPIVAFFPDHDGEIADGVEAITLRHALTMTAGWSWNAMTVPYGDLGNDEFAMFAAPDPIDFLFAQPMREAPGERWYYNGGLSVVLAGVTRGITGRPVLDYADKKLFAPLGITDYAWAEPVGWSQSDLGSAVDAARSGQNRLPDAPRRCLAGRTDRARLLGRPIRPTVARRPRTLGRRRHTRLRFPVVAR
;
A
#
# COMPACT_ATOMS: atom_id res chain seq x y z
N ALA A 1 -6.30 13.01 -31.26
CA ALA A 1 -7.68 12.73 -30.85
C ALA A 1 -8.07 13.85 -29.91
N ASP A 2 -9.20 14.53 -30.15
CA ASP A 2 -9.66 15.58 -29.25
C ASP A 2 -10.03 14.90 -27.93
N ALA A 3 -9.20 15.07 -26.91
CA ALA A 3 -9.51 14.55 -25.60
C ALA A 3 -10.71 15.31 -25.05
N ASP A 4 -11.71 14.57 -24.57
CA ASP A 4 -12.82 15.17 -23.86
C ASP A 4 -12.32 15.64 -22.48
N LEU A 5 -11.86 16.88 -22.44
CA LEU A 5 -11.39 17.51 -21.21
C LEU A 5 -12.52 17.62 -20.18
N THR A 6 -13.79 17.55 -20.59
CA THR A 6 -14.94 17.66 -19.69
C THR A 6 -14.93 16.54 -18.66
N GLU A 7 -14.81 15.28 -19.11
CA GLU A 7 -14.77 14.12 -18.20
C GLU A 7 -13.44 14.01 -17.44
N ILE A 8 -12.37 14.60 -17.99
CA ILE A 8 -11.05 14.59 -17.34
C ILE A 8 -11.02 15.55 -16.15
N LEU A 9 -11.55 16.76 -16.35
CA LEU A 9 -11.56 17.85 -15.38
C LEU A 9 -12.79 17.80 -14.45
N ALA A 10 -13.79 16.98 -14.78
CA ALA A 10 -14.97 16.70 -13.96
C ALA A 10 -15.36 15.21 -14.09
N PRO A 11 -14.72 14.31 -13.32
CA PRO A 11 -14.94 12.88 -13.40
C PRO A 11 -16.42 12.49 -13.23
N PRO A 12 -16.97 11.58 -14.06
CA PRO A 12 -18.34 11.10 -13.92
C PRO A 12 -18.53 10.26 -12.65
N ALA A 13 -19.67 10.41 -11.98
CA ALA A 13 -20.06 9.56 -10.86
C ALA A 13 -20.31 8.11 -11.31
N ARG A 14 -19.92 7.12 -10.49
CA ARG A 14 -19.94 5.68 -10.87
C ARG A 14 -20.77 4.76 -9.96
N ASP A 15 -21.63 5.31 -9.09
CA ASP A 15 -22.41 4.55 -8.08
C ASP A 15 -21.54 3.61 -7.20
N ASP A 16 -20.23 3.87 -7.13
CA ASP A 16 -19.24 3.13 -6.33
C ASP A 16 -19.05 3.72 -4.93
N GLY A 17 -19.75 4.83 -4.64
CA GLY A 17 -19.69 5.52 -3.36
C GLY A 17 -18.50 6.46 -3.20
N TRP A 18 -17.70 6.69 -4.24
CA TRP A 18 -16.69 7.75 -4.27
C TRP A 18 -17.36 9.06 -4.71
N PRO A 19 -17.38 10.11 -3.86
CA PRO A 19 -17.83 11.42 -4.30
C PRO A 19 -17.01 11.92 -5.48
N VAL A 20 -17.65 12.61 -6.42
CA VAL A 20 -16.97 13.30 -7.52
C VAL A 20 -17.18 14.80 -7.41
N GLY A 21 -16.21 15.56 -7.88
CA GLY A 21 -16.28 17.00 -8.05
C GLY A 21 -15.62 17.38 -9.37
N ASP A 22 -15.21 18.64 -9.47
CA ASP A 22 -14.46 19.16 -10.61
C ASP A 22 -13.25 19.98 -10.14
N VAL A 23 -12.28 20.17 -11.03
CA VAL A 23 -11.04 20.90 -10.75
C VAL A 23 -11.29 22.31 -10.17
N VAL A 24 -12.30 23.03 -10.67
CA VAL A 24 -12.61 24.40 -10.22
C VAL A 24 -13.18 24.38 -8.81
N SER A 25 -14.11 23.47 -8.52
CA SER A 25 -14.71 23.28 -7.20
C SER A 25 -13.68 22.87 -6.14
N ALA A 26 -12.61 22.18 -6.55
CA ALA A 26 -11.46 21.82 -5.73
C ALA A 26 -10.48 22.98 -5.48
N GLY A 27 -10.67 24.13 -6.15
CA GLY A 27 -9.74 25.25 -6.09
C GLY A 27 -8.45 25.04 -6.88
N LEU A 28 -8.44 24.08 -7.81
CA LEU A 28 -7.35 23.87 -8.75
C LEU A 28 -7.50 24.80 -9.96
N ASP A 29 -6.38 25.15 -10.58
CA ASP A 29 -6.32 25.98 -11.77
C ASP A 29 -6.71 25.15 -13.00
N GLU A 30 -7.90 25.40 -13.55
CA GLU A 30 -8.47 24.63 -14.65
C GLU A 30 -7.59 24.67 -15.91
N GLU A 31 -7.00 25.83 -16.24
CA GLU A 31 -6.13 25.97 -17.40
C GLU A 31 -4.88 25.10 -17.25
N ARG A 32 -4.24 25.11 -16.07
CA ARG A 32 -3.07 24.26 -15.81
C ARG A 32 -3.41 22.78 -15.79
N MET A 33 -4.58 22.40 -15.29
CA MET A 33 -5.01 21.00 -15.30
C MET A 33 -5.34 20.52 -16.72
N ALA A 34 -5.89 21.40 -17.57
CA ALA A 34 -6.07 21.14 -19.00
C ALA A 34 -4.73 21.01 -19.73
N GLU A 35 -3.76 21.90 -19.46
CA GLU A 35 -2.40 21.80 -19.99
C GLU A 35 -1.73 20.48 -19.60
N LEU A 36 -1.84 20.06 -18.34
CA LEU A 36 -1.36 18.76 -17.88
C LEU A 36 -2.02 17.62 -18.67
N ALA A 37 -3.35 17.65 -18.83
CA ALA A 37 -4.05 16.59 -19.54
C ALA A 37 -3.57 16.45 -21.00
N LEU A 38 -3.36 17.59 -21.68
CA LEU A 38 -2.85 17.62 -23.06
C LEU A 38 -1.38 17.19 -23.15
N ASP A 39 -0.54 17.60 -22.20
CA ASP A 39 0.86 17.17 -22.13
C ASP A 39 0.99 15.66 -21.90
N LEU A 40 0.16 15.10 -21.02
CA LEU A 40 0.12 13.66 -20.77
C LEU A 40 -0.22 12.87 -22.04
N ILE A 41 -1.17 13.35 -22.85
CA ILE A 41 -1.53 12.74 -24.14
C ILE A 41 -0.39 12.84 -25.16
N ALA A 42 0.26 14.00 -25.24
CA ALA A 42 1.23 14.27 -26.30
C ALA A 42 2.60 13.65 -26.03
N ASN A 43 3.04 13.65 -24.77
CA ASN A 43 4.46 13.51 -24.43
C ASN A 43 4.78 12.38 -23.44
N ASN A 44 3.78 11.70 -22.86
CA ASN A 44 3.98 10.76 -21.75
C ASN A 44 3.44 9.35 -22.04
N PRO A 45 4.03 8.60 -23.00
CA PRO A 45 3.50 7.30 -23.43
C PRO A 45 3.54 6.20 -22.36
N ASN A 46 4.30 6.41 -21.26
CA ASN A 46 4.45 5.45 -20.16
C ASN A 46 3.65 5.85 -18.91
N ILE A 47 2.80 6.88 -18.99
CA ILE A 47 1.83 7.19 -17.94
C ILE A 47 0.48 6.63 -18.40
N HIS A 48 -0.08 5.72 -17.60
CA HIS A 48 -1.30 5.00 -17.97
C HIS A 48 -2.56 5.60 -17.33
N ALA A 49 -2.42 6.19 -16.14
CA ALA A 49 -3.51 6.84 -15.44
C ALA A 49 -2.99 7.91 -14.48
N VAL A 50 -3.77 8.99 -14.33
CA VAL A 50 -3.58 10.03 -13.30
C VAL A 50 -4.92 10.34 -12.69
N LEU A 51 -5.03 10.25 -11.36
CA LEU A 51 -6.22 10.57 -10.60
C LEU A 51 -5.85 11.59 -9.53
N VAL A 52 -6.71 12.58 -9.29
CA VAL A 52 -6.55 13.55 -8.19
C VAL A 52 -7.81 13.54 -7.33
N GLU A 53 -7.59 13.31 -6.04
CA GLU A 53 -8.60 13.40 -5.01
C GLU A 53 -8.36 14.66 -4.17
N HIS A 54 -9.44 15.38 -3.85
CA HIS A 54 -9.42 16.54 -2.99
C HIS A 54 -10.67 16.58 -2.11
N ASP A 55 -10.49 16.76 -0.80
CA ASP A 55 -11.56 16.81 0.21
C ASP A 55 -12.56 15.64 0.17
N GLY A 56 -12.07 14.44 -0.14
CA GLY A 56 -12.81 13.20 -0.24
C GLY A 56 -13.48 12.96 -1.60
N ALA A 57 -13.30 13.86 -2.58
CA ALA A 57 -13.90 13.77 -3.90
C ALA A 57 -12.84 13.54 -4.99
N LEU A 58 -13.16 12.70 -5.98
CA LEU A 58 -12.37 12.57 -7.21
C LEU A 58 -12.68 13.79 -8.10
N VAL A 59 -11.67 14.61 -8.37
CA VAL A 59 -11.84 15.91 -9.06
C VAL A 59 -11.09 15.99 -10.39
N TYR A 60 -10.21 15.03 -10.65
CA TYR A 60 -9.56 14.84 -11.93
C TYR A 60 -9.31 13.34 -12.15
N GLN A 61 -9.57 12.85 -13.36
CA GLN A 61 -9.17 11.51 -13.75
C GLN A 61 -8.78 11.51 -15.23
N GLN A 62 -7.66 10.89 -15.56
CA GLN A 62 -7.27 10.66 -16.93
C GLN A 62 -6.74 9.24 -17.05
N TYR A 63 -7.24 8.52 -18.04
CA TYR A 63 -6.72 7.23 -18.45
C TYR A 63 -6.19 7.36 -19.87
N LEU A 64 -5.03 6.78 -20.12
CA LEU A 64 -4.29 6.86 -21.38
C LEU A 64 -4.19 5.47 -21.99
N SER A 65 -3.64 5.40 -23.20
CA SER A 65 -3.25 4.13 -23.79
C SER A 65 -1.73 4.04 -23.85
N GLY A 66 -1.18 2.85 -23.67
CA GLY A 66 0.27 2.63 -23.64
C GLY A 66 0.63 1.15 -23.67
N GLU A 67 1.91 0.86 -23.87
CA GLU A 67 2.44 -0.50 -23.73
C GLU A 67 2.52 -0.87 -22.24
N ASP A 68 2.09 -2.08 -21.89
CA ASP A 68 2.15 -2.57 -20.51
C ASP A 68 2.91 -3.89 -20.39
N GLU A 69 3.34 -4.20 -19.18
CA GLU A 69 3.98 -5.47 -18.86
C GLU A 69 3.69 -5.95 -17.43
N ILE A 70 3.87 -7.25 -17.23
CA ILE A 70 3.86 -7.87 -15.90
C ILE A 70 5.13 -8.69 -15.76
N TRP A 71 6.07 -8.22 -14.94
CA TRP A 71 7.35 -8.92 -14.66
C TRP A 71 8.17 -9.17 -15.92
N GLY A 72 8.35 -8.14 -16.77
CA GLY A 72 9.07 -8.28 -18.03
C GLY A 72 8.29 -9.01 -19.12
N ARG A 73 7.09 -9.55 -18.81
CA ARG A 73 6.21 -10.16 -19.81
C ARG A 73 5.35 -9.07 -20.44
N PRO A 74 5.50 -8.78 -21.74
CA PRO A 74 4.70 -7.76 -22.41
C PRO A 74 3.23 -8.19 -22.44
N LEU A 75 2.34 -7.25 -22.12
CA LEU A 75 0.90 -7.34 -22.34
C LEU A 75 0.50 -6.70 -23.68
N GLY A 76 1.38 -5.88 -24.25
CA GLY A 76 1.14 -5.12 -25.47
C GLY A 76 0.46 -3.78 -25.19
N HIS A 77 -0.06 -3.15 -26.24
CA HIS A 77 -0.78 -1.89 -26.15
C HIS A 77 -2.15 -2.04 -25.48
N ILE A 78 -2.34 -1.41 -24.33
CA ILE A 78 -3.57 -1.43 -23.54
C ILE A 78 -4.24 -0.05 -23.59
N ASN A 79 -5.57 -0.03 -23.74
CA ASN A 79 -6.38 1.16 -23.50
C ASN A 79 -6.83 1.15 -22.04
N PHE A 80 -6.13 1.87 -21.17
CA PHE A 80 -6.42 1.84 -19.74
C PHE A 80 -7.75 2.49 -19.43
N ASN A 81 -8.40 1.99 -18.39
CA ASN A 81 -9.62 2.54 -17.83
C ASN A 81 -9.71 2.14 -16.35
N VAL A 82 -10.76 2.60 -15.67
CA VAL A 82 -11.03 2.34 -14.26
C VAL A 82 -11.07 0.86 -13.85
N ASN A 83 -11.35 -0.06 -14.79
CA ASN A 83 -11.37 -1.50 -14.53
C ASN A 83 -10.09 -2.22 -14.99
N THR A 84 -9.10 -1.49 -15.50
CA THR A 84 -7.84 -2.10 -15.90
C THR A 84 -6.94 -2.28 -14.68
N ARG A 85 -6.54 -3.52 -14.43
CA ARG A 85 -5.61 -3.85 -13.34
C ARG A 85 -4.20 -3.37 -13.69
N HIS A 86 -3.48 -2.85 -12.69
CA HIS A 86 -2.08 -2.46 -12.79
C HIS A 86 -1.19 -3.31 -11.88
N ASP A 87 0.01 -3.63 -12.35
CA ASP A 87 1.03 -4.25 -11.51
C ASP A 87 1.62 -3.23 -10.53
N LEU A 88 1.18 -3.31 -9.28
CA LEU A 88 1.46 -2.30 -8.25
C LEU A 88 2.87 -2.34 -7.67
N ARG A 89 3.60 -3.46 -7.82
CA ARG A 89 4.97 -3.62 -7.30
C ARG A 89 5.07 -3.16 -5.85
N SER A 90 6.00 -2.26 -5.57
CA SER A 90 6.31 -1.76 -4.23
C SER A 90 5.23 -0.88 -3.61
N ILE A 91 4.20 -0.45 -4.36
CA ILE A 91 2.99 0.17 -3.77
C ILE A 91 2.32 -0.81 -2.79
N THR A 92 2.43 -2.12 -3.05
CA THR A 92 1.90 -3.19 -2.18
C THR A 92 2.46 -3.09 -0.75
N LYS A 93 3.67 -2.57 -0.55
CA LYS A 93 4.27 -2.41 0.79
C LYS A 93 3.45 -1.49 1.69
N SER A 94 2.90 -0.41 1.12
CA SER A 94 2.01 0.51 1.82
C SER A 94 0.71 -0.17 2.23
N ILE A 95 0.18 -1.05 1.37
CA ILE A 95 -1.01 -1.86 1.70
C ILE A 95 -0.71 -2.86 2.81
N THR A 96 0.40 -3.59 2.73
CA THR A 96 0.84 -4.52 3.79
C THR A 96 1.04 -3.79 5.13
N ALA A 97 1.69 -2.63 5.13
CA ALA A 97 1.89 -1.82 6.33
C ALA A 97 0.56 -1.31 6.92
N LEU A 98 -0.40 -0.90 6.07
CA LEU A 98 -1.74 -0.50 6.49
C LEU A 98 -2.49 -1.67 7.13
N VAL A 99 -2.45 -2.85 6.51
CA VAL A 99 -3.08 -4.09 7.01
C VAL A 99 -2.49 -4.49 8.37
N LEU A 100 -1.17 -4.41 8.52
CA LEU A 100 -0.50 -4.61 9.81
C LEU A 100 -0.95 -3.56 10.84
N GLY A 101 -1.04 -2.29 10.46
CA GLY A 101 -1.55 -1.23 11.33
C GLY A 101 -2.97 -1.51 11.85
N ILE A 102 -3.84 -2.06 11.00
CA ILE A 102 -5.18 -2.53 11.40
C ILE A 102 -5.10 -3.72 12.37
N ALA A 103 -4.15 -4.65 12.17
CA ALA A 103 -3.93 -5.78 13.08
C ALA A 103 -3.41 -5.35 14.45
N LEU A 104 -2.61 -4.29 14.51
CA LEU A 104 -2.01 -3.75 15.74
C LEU A 104 -2.93 -2.82 16.54
N ALA A 105 -4.12 -2.48 16.02
CA ALA A 105 -4.99 -1.46 16.59
C ALA A 105 -5.22 -1.68 18.11
N GLY A 106 -4.68 -0.77 18.93
CA GLY A 106 -4.75 -0.81 20.40
C GLY A 106 -3.46 -1.16 21.14
N ASP A 107 -2.43 -1.70 20.46
CA ASP A 107 -1.15 -2.13 21.08
C ASP A 107 0.10 -1.75 20.25
N ALA A 108 -0.05 -0.82 19.31
CA ALA A 108 1.01 -0.50 18.34
C ALA A 108 2.32 -0.05 19.00
N ASP A 109 2.28 0.83 20.01
CA ASP A 109 3.50 1.36 20.63
C ASP A 109 4.34 0.27 21.33
N HIS A 110 3.68 -0.72 21.92
CA HIS A 110 4.35 -1.88 22.51
C HIS A 110 4.92 -2.79 21.42
N ALA A 111 4.12 -3.11 20.40
CA ALA A 111 4.51 -4.01 19.33
C ALA A 111 5.68 -3.48 18.49
N LEU A 112 5.76 -2.17 18.23
CA LEU A 112 6.81 -1.57 17.41
C LEU A 112 8.22 -1.83 17.94
N ASN A 113 8.39 -1.96 19.26
CA ASN A 113 9.70 -2.17 19.87
C ASN A 113 9.99 -3.65 20.15
N ARG A 114 9.08 -4.57 19.82
CA ARG A 114 9.30 -6.01 19.95
C ARG A 114 10.20 -6.52 18.82
N PRO A 115 11.11 -7.48 19.10
CA PRO A 115 11.86 -8.19 18.08
C PRO A 115 10.94 -8.84 17.04
N ILE A 116 11.33 -8.83 15.76
CA ILE A 116 10.55 -9.46 14.69
C ILE A 116 10.42 -10.96 14.90
N VAL A 117 11.46 -11.62 15.41
CA VAL A 117 11.46 -13.06 15.72
C VAL A 117 10.40 -13.44 16.75
N ALA A 118 10.01 -12.52 17.65
CA ALA A 118 9.00 -12.78 18.67
C ALA A 118 7.57 -12.90 18.11
N PHE A 119 7.37 -12.69 16.81
CA PHE A 119 6.10 -12.90 16.12
C PHE A 119 6.06 -14.24 15.36
N PHE A 120 7.15 -15.03 15.40
CA PHE A 120 7.29 -16.33 14.74
C PHE A 120 7.65 -17.41 15.78
N PRO A 121 6.77 -17.69 16.76
CA PRO A 121 7.08 -18.60 17.87
C PRO A 121 7.33 -20.05 17.45
N ASP A 122 6.83 -20.42 16.27
CA ASP A 122 6.95 -21.78 15.71
C ASP A 122 8.09 -21.91 14.67
N HIS A 123 8.89 -20.85 14.46
CA HIS A 123 10.05 -20.93 13.55
C HIS A 123 11.19 -21.73 14.19
N ASP A 124 11.66 -22.76 13.49
CA ASP A 124 12.71 -23.69 13.91
C ASP A 124 13.96 -23.64 13.02
N GLY A 125 13.98 -22.72 12.04
CA GLY A 125 15.11 -22.48 11.14
C GLY A 125 16.28 -21.72 11.80
N GLU A 126 17.29 -21.45 10.98
CA GLU A 126 18.47 -20.69 11.41
C GLU A 126 18.13 -19.21 11.58
N ILE A 127 18.52 -18.65 12.72
CA ILE A 127 18.48 -17.21 13.00
C ILE A 127 19.93 -16.75 13.12
N ALA A 128 20.38 -15.92 12.17
CA ALA A 128 21.74 -15.39 12.17
C ALA A 128 21.97 -14.45 13.36
N ASP A 129 23.22 -14.38 13.82
CA ASP A 129 23.62 -13.51 14.93
C ASP A 129 23.20 -12.05 14.68
N GLY A 130 22.49 -11.47 15.65
CA GLY A 130 22.03 -10.09 15.62
C GLY A 130 20.63 -9.86 15.03
N VAL A 131 20.03 -10.86 14.37
CA VAL A 131 18.65 -10.77 13.85
C VAL A 131 17.63 -10.54 14.98
N GLU A 132 17.91 -11.04 16.17
CA GLU A 132 17.06 -10.89 17.37
C GLU A 132 16.96 -9.44 17.85
N ALA A 133 17.88 -8.56 17.43
CA ALA A 133 17.83 -7.13 17.74
C ALA A 133 16.95 -6.33 16.75
N ILE A 134 16.52 -6.95 15.64
CA ILE A 134 15.67 -6.29 14.66
C ILE A 134 14.26 -6.19 15.23
N THR A 135 13.74 -4.98 15.38
CA THR A 135 12.38 -4.73 15.88
C THR A 135 11.39 -4.55 14.74
N LEU A 136 10.10 -4.64 15.05
CA LEU A 136 9.04 -4.35 14.08
C LEU A 136 9.15 -2.93 13.50
N ARG A 137 9.59 -1.95 14.31
CA ARG A 137 9.90 -0.59 13.84
C ARG A 137 10.97 -0.60 12.76
N HIS A 138 12.07 -1.33 12.97
CA HIS A 138 13.15 -1.42 11.98
C HIS A 138 12.67 -2.02 10.65
N ALA A 139 11.77 -3.01 10.70
CA ALA A 139 11.17 -3.56 9.49
C ALA A 139 10.28 -2.55 8.75
N LEU A 140 9.42 -1.81 9.48
CA LEU A 140 8.56 -0.77 8.91
C LEU A 140 9.35 0.41 8.32
N THR A 141 10.52 0.71 8.88
CA THR A 141 11.35 1.85 8.44
C THR A 141 12.50 1.45 7.52
N MET A 142 12.61 0.17 7.11
CA MET A 142 13.72 -0.33 6.29
C MET A 142 15.10 -0.05 6.87
N THR A 143 15.25 -0.23 8.18
CA THR A 143 16.50 -0.04 8.93
C THR A 143 16.94 -1.32 9.64
N ALA A 144 16.64 -2.49 9.06
CA ALA A 144 16.91 -3.77 9.69
C ALA A 144 18.41 -4.11 9.80
N GLY A 145 19.27 -3.54 8.95
CA GLY A 145 20.73 -3.76 9.02
C GLY A 145 21.22 -5.04 8.34
N TRP A 146 20.34 -5.83 7.70
CA TRP A 146 20.72 -7.00 6.90
C TRP A 146 21.66 -6.65 5.75
N SER A 147 22.58 -7.56 5.45
CA SER A 147 23.28 -7.58 4.18
C SER A 147 22.25 -7.93 3.09
N TRP A 148 21.84 -6.92 2.33
CA TRP A 148 20.84 -7.07 1.27
C TRP A 148 21.35 -6.45 -0.03
N ASN A 149 21.22 -7.18 -1.12
CA ASN A 149 21.65 -6.79 -2.45
C ASN A 149 20.55 -7.06 -3.48
N ALA A 150 19.56 -6.16 -3.54
CA ALA A 150 18.53 -6.17 -4.58
C ALA A 150 18.68 -5.02 -5.60
N MET A 151 19.60 -4.09 -5.35
CA MET A 151 19.73 -2.86 -6.11
C MET A 151 20.91 -2.86 -7.10
N THR A 152 21.92 -3.71 -6.88
CA THR A 152 23.12 -3.73 -7.73
C THR A 152 23.18 -4.90 -8.70
N VAL A 153 22.34 -5.91 -8.48
CA VAL A 153 22.25 -7.11 -9.32
C VAL A 153 20.88 -7.14 -10.00
N PRO A 154 20.79 -7.44 -11.32
CA PRO A 154 19.49 -7.51 -12.01
C PRO A 154 18.54 -8.57 -11.45
N TYR A 155 17.24 -8.38 -11.68
CA TYR A 155 16.25 -9.44 -11.44
C TYR A 155 16.51 -10.65 -12.34
N GLY A 156 16.31 -11.86 -11.79
CA GLY A 156 16.56 -13.13 -12.49
C GLY A 156 17.93 -13.75 -12.21
N ASP A 157 18.82 -13.03 -11.52
CA ASP A 157 20.09 -13.53 -11.02
C ASP A 157 19.95 -13.90 -9.53
N LEU A 158 20.47 -15.06 -9.13
CA LEU A 158 20.46 -15.52 -7.72
C LEU A 158 21.39 -14.69 -6.81
N GLY A 159 22.29 -13.87 -7.38
CA GLY A 159 23.03 -12.86 -6.62
C GLY A 159 22.19 -11.64 -6.22
N ASN A 160 20.94 -11.55 -6.71
CA ASN A 160 19.96 -10.58 -6.24
C ASN A 160 19.15 -11.20 -5.08
N ASP A 161 19.28 -10.64 -3.88
CA ASP A 161 18.67 -11.21 -2.68
C ASP A 161 17.14 -11.21 -2.71
N GLU A 162 16.51 -10.27 -3.44
CA GLU A 162 15.06 -10.28 -3.64
C GLU A 162 14.65 -11.50 -4.49
N PHE A 163 15.40 -11.79 -5.55
CA PHE A 163 15.13 -12.95 -6.39
C PHE A 163 15.47 -14.26 -5.69
N ALA A 164 16.60 -14.31 -4.96
CA ALA A 164 17.02 -15.46 -4.18
C ALA A 164 16.00 -15.81 -3.07
N MET A 165 15.47 -14.81 -2.37
CA MET A 165 14.39 -14.97 -1.40
C MET A 165 13.15 -15.63 -2.02
N PHE A 166 12.75 -15.20 -3.21
CA PHE A 166 11.60 -15.79 -3.91
C PHE A 166 11.87 -17.19 -4.48
N ALA A 167 13.13 -17.55 -4.66
CA ALA A 167 13.55 -18.90 -5.08
C ALA A 167 13.76 -19.85 -3.88
N ALA A 168 13.82 -19.33 -2.66
CA ALA A 168 14.02 -20.12 -1.45
C ALA A 168 12.76 -20.94 -1.10
N PRO A 169 12.92 -22.11 -0.44
CA PRO A 169 11.79 -22.91 0.02
C PRO A 169 10.89 -22.18 1.02
N ASP A 170 11.49 -21.45 1.95
CA ASP A 170 10.80 -20.54 2.86
C ASP A 170 11.53 -19.18 2.87
N PRO A 171 10.86 -18.08 2.50
CA PRO A 171 11.47 -16.76 2.51
C PRO A 171 11.72 -16.22 3.93
N ILE A 172 10.95 -16.63 4.95
CA ILE A 172 11.24 -16.24 6.34
C ILE A 172 12.55 -16.89 6.80
N ASP A 173 12.76 -18.18 6.50
CA ASP A 173 14.03 -18.85 6.79
C ASP A 173 15.19 -18.18 6.04
N PHE A 174 15.00 -17.87 4.75
CA PHE A 174 15.99 -17.13 3.96
C PHE A 174 16.35 -15.78 4.58
N LEU A 175 15.35 -15.04 5.06
CA LEU A 175 15.52 -13.72 5.65
C LEU A 175 16.19 -13.78 7.03
N PHE A 176 15.81 -14.75 7.88
CA PHE A 176 16.39 -14.91 9.21
C PHE A 176 17.80 -15.48 9.17
N ALA A 177 18.18 -16.17 8.11
CA ALA A 177 19.56 -16.58 7.85
C ALA A 177 20.46 -15.45 7.27
N GLN A 178 19.92 -14.26 6.95
CA GLN A 178 20.72 -13.18 6.39
C GLN A 178 21.73 -12.63 7.40
N PRO A 179 23.02 -12.50 7.02
CA PRO A 179 24.01 -11.91 7.90
C PRO A 179 23.75 -10.41 8.11
N MET A 180 24.08 -9.93 9.30
CA MET A 180 24.04 -8.51 9.62
C MET A 180 25.21 -7.77 8.95
N ARG A 181 24.91 -6.64 8.32
CA ARG A 181 25.91 -5.70 7.78
C ARG A 181 26.18 -4.55 8.77
N GLU A 182 25.13 -4.06 9.42
CA GLU A 182 25.12 -2.90 10.32
C GLU A 182 24.14 -3.16 11.47
N ALA A 183 24.22 -2.40 12.56
CA ALA A 183 23.27 -2.59 13.65
C ALA A 183 21.88 -2.07 13.24
N PRO A 184 20.78 -2.69 13.72
CA PRO A 184 19.44 -2.23 13.39
C PRO A 184 19.21 -0.77 13.81
N GLY A 185 18.66 0.04 12.92
CA GLY A 185 18.42 1.47 13.13
C GLY A 185 19.56 2.39 12.67
N GLU A 186 20.75 1.88 12.36
CA GLU A 186 21.89 2.73 11.98
C GLU A 186 21.77 3.34 10.58
N ARG A 187 21.22 2.58 9.63
CA ARG A 187 21.07 3.03 8.24
C ARG A 187 19.76 2.56 7.64
N TRP A 188 19.18 3.44 6.81
CA TRP A 188 18.12 3.07 5.89
C TRP A 188 18.69 2.33 4.66
N TYR A 189 18.16 1.17 4.35
CA TYR A 189 18.47 0.44 3.12
C TYR A 189 17.21 -0.22 2.56
N TYR A 190 16.88 0.07 1.31
CA TYR A 190 15.70 -0.49 0.68
C TYR A 190 15.77 -2.01 0.59
N ASN A 191 14.80 -2.69 1.21
CA ASN A 191 14.73 -4.15 1.27
C ASN A 191 13.27 -4.61 1.11
N GLY A 192 12.97 -5.35 0.04
CA GLY A 192 11.62 -5.85 -0.22
C GLY A 192 11.23 -7.03 0.67
N GLY A 193 12.20 -7.83 1.12
CA GLY A 193 12.02 -8.90 2.09
C GLY A 193 11.42 -8.44 3.43
N LEU A 194 11.67 -7.20 3.85
CA LEU A 194 11.01 -6.65 5.04
C LEU A 194 9.48 -6.61 4.89
N SER A 195 8.94 -6.48 3.68
CA SER A 195 7.48 -6.56 3.48
C SER A 195 6.94 -7.98 3.63
N VAL A 196 7.76 -9.00 3.36
CA VAL A 196 7.44 -10.41 3.66
C VAL A 196 7.41 -10.62 5.17
N VAL A 197 8.40 -10.08 5.90
CA VAL A 197 8.40 -10.09 7.38
C VAL A 197 7.14 -9.44 7.94
N LEU A 198 6.73 -8.26 7.46
CA LEU A 198 5.54 -7.56 7.97
C LEU A 198 4.25 -8.37 7.76
N ALA A 199 4.15 -9.12 6.66
CA ALA A 199 3.04 -10.03 6.45
C ALA A 199 3.09 -11.25 7.37
N GLY A 200 4.27 -11.84 7.58
CA GLY A 200 4.48 -12.91 8.56
C GLY A 200 4.12 -12.46 9.98
N VAL A 201 4.52 -11.24 10.38
CA VAL A 201 4.12 -10.61 11.65
C VAL A 201 2.60 -10.43 11.72
N THR A 202 1.95 -9.99 10.64
CA THR A 202 0.49 -9.89 10.59
C THR A 202 -0.17 -11.25 10.84
N ARG A 203 0.38 -12.33 10.29
CA ARG A 203 -0.07 -13.68 10.61
C ARG A 203 0.19 -14.06 12.06
N GLY A 204 1.38 -13.82 12.59
CA GLY A 204 1.72 -14.11 13.99
C GLY A 204 0.76 -13.43 14.98
N ILE A 205 0.30 -12.22 14.65
CA ILE A 205 -0.67 -11.46 15.47
C ILE A 205 -2.10 -12.01 15.31
N THR A 206 -2.52 -12.30 14.07
CA THR A 206 -3.94 -12.53 13.75
C THR A 206 -4.32 -14.01 13.63
N GLY A 207 -3.33 -14.90 13.53
CA GLY A 207 -3.50 -16.31 13.17
C GLY A 207 -3.99 -16.54 11.74
N ARG A 208 -3.95 -15.52 10.87
CA ARG A 208 -4.48 -15.55 9.51
C ARG A 208 -3.44 -15.11 8.49
N PRO A 209 -3.44 -15.65 7.27
CA PRO A 209 -2.61 -15.11 6.22
C PRO A 209 -2.94 -13.65 5.90
N VAL A 210 -1.94 -12.88 5.46
CA VAL A 210 -2.09 -11.42 5.28
C VAL A 210 -3.17 -11.07 4.26
N LEU A 211 -3.32 -11.87 3.21
CA LEU A 211 -4.31 -11.65 2.15
C LEU A 211 -5.73 -11.84 2.69
N ASP A 212 -5.98 -12.94 3.40
CA ASP A 212 -7.27 -13.21 4.05
C ASP A 212 -7.65 -12.10 5.05
N TYR A 213 -6.66 -11.61 5.79
CA TYR A 213 -6.88 -10.51 6.73
C TYR A 213 -7.15 -9.20 5.99
N ALA A 214 -6.41 -8.90 4.93
CA ALA A 214 -6.60 -7.72 4.08
C ALA A 214 -7.97 -7.72 3.40
N ASP A 215 -8.39 -8.85 2.83
CA ASP A 215 -9.71 -9.00 2.21
C ASP A 215 -10.82 -8.64 3.20
N LYS A 216 -10.78 -9.25 4.39
CA LYS A 216 -11.81 -9.07 5.41
C LYS A 216 -11.79 -7.69 6.07
N LYS A 217 -10.62 -7.09 6.26
CA LYS A 217 -10.45 -5.90 7.11
C LYS A 217 -10.18 -4.61 6.35
N LEU A 218 -9.78 -4.70 5.09
CA LEU A 218 -9.46 -3.56 4.24
C LEU A 218 -10.27 -3.57 2.94
N PHE A 219 -10.14 -4.61 2.11
CA PHE A 219 -10.72 -4.59 0.76
C PHE A 219 -12.24 -4.69 0.74
N ALA A 220 -12.82 -5.68 1.41
CA ALA A 220 -14.28 -5.84 1.46
C ALA A 220 -15.00 -4.63 2.10
N PRO A 221 -14.52 -4.04 3.22
CA PRO A 221 -15.09 -2.79 3.75
C PRO A 221 -15.03 -1.60 2.79
N LEU A 222 -14.05 -1.58 1.88
CA LEU A 222 -13.89 -0.54 0.85
C LEU A 222 -14.57 -0.89 -0.48
N GLY A 223 -15.17 -2.07 -0.62
CA GLY A 223 -15.77 -2.52 -1.88
C GLY A 223 -14.75 -2.89 -2.96
N ILE A 224 -13.49 -3.14 -2.59
CA ILE A 224 -12.44 -3.54 -3.53
C ILE A 224 -12.59 -5.05 -3.79
N THR A 225 -13.12 -5.40 -4.96
CA THR A 225 -13.42 -6.80 -5.32
C THR A 225 -12.59 -7.32 -6.50
N ASP A 226 -11.91 -6.42 -7.22
CA ASP A 226 -11.16 -6.75 -8.42
C ASP A 226 -9.66 -6.53 -8.20
N TYR A 227 -9.00 -7.55 -7.63
CA TYR A 227 -7.56 -7.52 -7.39
C TYR A 227 -6.93 -8.90 -7.66
N ALA A 228 -5.63 -8.89 -7.90
CA ALA A 228 -4.81 -10.10 -7.93
C ALA A 228 -3.63 -9.90 -6.99
N TRP A 229 -3.56 -10.75 -5.98
CA TRP A 229 -2.43 -10.86 -5.07
C TRP A 229 -1.74 -12.17 -5.41
N ALA A 230 -0.57 -12.09 -6.02
CA ALA A 230 0.04 -13.28 -6.59
C ALA A 230 0.74 -14.10 -5.50
N GLU A 231 0.50 -15.41 -5.54
CA GLU A 231 1.34 -16.40 -4.87
C GLU A 231 2.60 -16.64 -5.74
N PRO A 232 3.74 -17.01 -5.14
CA PRO A 232 4.93 -17.37 -5.92
C PRO A 232 4.61 -18.52 -6.90
N VAL A 233 5.15 -18.48 -8.11
CA VAL A 233 4.88 -19.51 -9.14
C VAL A 233 5.48 -20.83 -8.71
N GLY A 234 4.70 -21.92 -8.79
CA GLY A 234 5.16 -23.30 -8.50
C GLY A 234 4.74 -23.87 -7.15
N TRP A 235 3.97 -23.12 -6.36
CA TRP A 235 3.56 -23.52 -5.02
C TRP A 235 2.04 -23.71 -4.99
N SER A 236 1.57 -24.85 -4.51
CA SER A 236 0.14 -25.06 -4.25
C SER A 236 -0.18 -24.76 -2.78
N GLN A 237 -1.43 -24.39 -2.47
CA GLN A 237 -1.92 -24.13 -1.10
C GLN A 237 -1.57 -25.23 -0.08
N SER A 238 -1.24 -26.45 -0.51
CA SER A 238 -0.88 -27.55 0.39
C SER A 238 0.59 -27.63 0.75
N ASP A 239 1.46 -26.87 0.07
CA ASP A 239 2.91 -27.10 0.12
C ASP A 239 3.70 -26.02 0.89
N LEU A 240 3.04 -24.92 1.28
CA LEU A 240 3.63 -23.86 2.09
C LEU A 240 2.90 -23.75 3.43
N GLY A 241 3.65 -23.89 4.51
CA GLY A 241 3.19 -23.61 5.87
C GLY A 241 2.90 -22.12 6.09
N SER A 242 1.82 -21.60 5.49
CA SER A 242 1.09 -20.37 5.84
C SER A 242 1.85 -19.04 6.13
N ALA A 243 3.16 -18.88 5.92
CA ALA A 243 3.87 -17.62 6.18
C ALA A 243 4.19 -16.77 4.94
N VAL A 244 3.87 -17.28 3.74
CA VAL A 244 4.42 -16.77 2.46
C VAL A 244 3.36 -16.15 1.55
N ASP A 245 2.29 -15.63 2.12
CA ASP A 245 1.22 -14.94 1.35
C ASP A 245 1.63 -13.52 0.92
N ALA A 246 2.93 -13.21 0.90
CA ALA A 246 3.41 -11.84 0.78
C ALA A 246 4.52 -11.67 -0.26
N ALA A 247 4.28 -10.64 -1.08
CA ALA A 247 5.23 -9.97 -1.96
C ALA A 247 5.31 -10.42 -3.43
N ARG A 248 4.19 -10.87 -4.03
CA ARG A 248 3.95 -10.59 -5.46
C ARG A 248 2.61 -9.92 -5.74
N SER A 249 2.64 -8.90 -6.59
CA SER A 249 1.51 -8.47 -7.40
C SER A 249 1.54 -9.20 -8.75
N GLY A 250 0.37 -9.65 -9.22
CA GLY A 250 0.12 -9.98 -10.61
C GLY A 250 0.62 -11.34 -11.12
N GLN A 251 -0.21 -12.38 -10.96
CA GLN A 251 -0.31 -13.50 -11.91
C GLN A 251 -1.77 -13.98 -12.01
N ASN A 252 -2.11 -14.48 -13.19
CA ASN A 252 -3.44 -14.86 -13.65
C ASN A 252 -4.03 -16.10 -12.95
N ARG A 253 -5.32 -16.02 -12.63
CA ARG A 253 -6.34 -16.77 -13.38
C ARG A 253 -7.29 -15.77 -14.02
N LEU A 254 -7.43 -15.80 -15.34
CA LEU A 254 -8.57 -15.18 -16.01
C LEU A 254 -9.83 -15.93 -15.54
N PRO A 255 -10.87 -15.27 -15.02
CA PRO A 255 -12.18 -15.88 -14.97
C PRO A 255 -12.83 -15.76 -16.35
N ASP A 256 -13.11 -16.91 -16.97
CA ASP A 256 -14.17 -17.01 -17.97
C ASP A 256 -15.51 -16.71 -17.28
N ALA A 257 -15.95 -15.45 -17.32
CA ALA A 257 -17.35 -14.99 -17.37
C ALA A 257 -17.52 -13.58 -16.78
N PRO A 258 -18.43 -12.75 -17.33
CA PRO A 258 -18.79 -11.47 -16.73
C PRO A 258 -19.57 -11.71 -15.43
N ARG A 259 -19.03 -11.25 -14.28
CA ARG A 259 -19.79 -11.20 -13.02
C ARG A 259 -20.33 -9.80 -12.79
N ARG A 260 -21.64 -9.72 -12.59
CA ARG A 260 -22.39 -8.50 -12.28
C ARG A 260 -21.92 -7.90 -10.95
N CYS A 261 -21.66 -6.60 -10.94
CA CYS A 261 -21.54 -5.80 -9.72
C CYS A 261 -22.86 -5.83 -8.93
N LEU A 262 -22.79 -6.21 -7.67
CA LEU A 262 -23.86 -6.04 -6.69
C LEU A 262 -23.48 -4.87 -5.79
N ALA A 263 -24.21 -3.76 -5.91
CA ALA A 263 -24.05 -2.58 -5.06
C ALA A 263 -24.41 -2.93 -3.61
N GLY A 264 -23.39 -3.05 -2.76
CA GLY A 264 -23.54 -3.17 -1.31
C GLY A 264 -23.47 -1.79 -0.66
N ARG A 265 -24.56 -1.31 -0.05
CA ARG A 265 -24.53 -0.14 0.84
C ARG A 265 -23.80 -0.52 2.12
N THR A 266 -22.66 0.11 2.40
CA THR A 266 -22.01 0.07 3.73
C THR A 266 -22.14 1.42 4.43
N ASP A 267 -22.72 1.38 5.62
CA ASP A 267 -22.95 2.52 6.50
C ASP A 267 -21.62 2.92 7.17
N ARG A 268 -20.99 4.00 6.66
CA ARG A 268 -19.61 4.44 6.96
C ARG A 268 -19.37 4.96 8.39
N ALA A 269 -20.39 4.96 9.26
CA ALA A 269 -20.35 5.65 10.55
C ALA A 269 -19.58 4.91 11.68
N ARG A 270 -18.96 3.75 11.44
CA ARG A 270 -18.28 2.96 12.50
C ARG A 270 -16.75 2.92 12.45
N LEU A 271 -16.10 3.48 11.43
CA LEU A 271 -14.63 3.44 11.31
C LEU A 271 -13.90 4.63 11.95
N LEU A 272 -14.62 5.70 12.31
CA LEU A 272 -14.03 6.85 13.00
C LEU A 272 -14.51 6.84 14.47
N GLY A 273 -13.58 6.51 15.37
CA GLY A 273 -13.81 6.54 16.82
C GLY A 273 -14.38 7.88 17.29
N ARG A 274 -15.28 7.81 18.27
CA ARG A 274 -15.93 8.99 18.87
C ARG A 274 -14.90 10.02 19.34
N PRO A 275 -15.12 11.33 19.09
CA PRO A 275 -14.23 12.36 19.62
C PRO A 275 -14.30 12.41 21.15
N ILE A 276 -13.14 12.35 21.79
CA ILE A 276 -12.96 12.58 23.23
C ILE A 276 -13.37 14.04 23.51
N ARG A 277 -14.43 14.24 24.30
CA ARG A 277 -14.83 15.58 24.76
C ARG A 277 -13.99 15.96 26.00
N PRO A 278 -13.30 17.11 26.02
CA PRO A 278 -12.72 17.62 27.26
C PRO A 278 -13.83 18.18 28.16
N THR A 279 -13.88 17.69 29.38
CA THR A 279 -14.74 18.24 30.44
C THR A 279 -14.14 19.58 30.90
N VAL A 280 -14.81 20.70 30.59
CA VAL A 280 -14.42 22.02 31.10
C VAL A 280 -15.49 22.51 32.06
N ALA A 281 -15.13 22.64 33.34
CA ALA A 281 -15.95 23.23 34.39
C ALA A 281 -16.18 24.74 34.13
N ARG A 282 -17.40 25.22 34.41
CA ARG A 282 -17.82 26.60 34.21
C ARG A 282 -17.41 27.53 35.37
N ARG A 283 -16.57 28.54 35.05
CA ARG A 283 -16.71 30.02 35.26
C ARG A 283 -16.82 30.61 36.70
N PRO A 284 -16.31 31.86 36.96
CA PRO A 284 -16.95 33.08 36.42
C PRO A 284 -16.07 34.21 35.84
N ARG A 285 -16.79 35.11 35.16
CA ARG A 285 -16.47 36.23 34.27
C ARG A 285 -15.56 37.34 34.83
N THR A 286 -14.75 37.93 33.94
CA THR A 286 -14.62 39.40 33.75
C THR A 286 -14.31 39.75 32.28
N LEU A 287 -14.70 40.96 31.89
CA LEU A 287 -14.77 41.52 30.53
C LEU A 287 -13.39 41.74 29.86
N GLY A 288 -13.35 41.59 28.52
CA GLY A 288 -12.30 42.16 27.67
C GLY A 288 -12.38 41.64 26.23
N ARG A 289 -12.99 42.42 25.33
CA ARG A 289 -13.01 42.16 23.88
C ARG A 289 -11.58 42.24 23.31
N ARG A 290 -11.09 41.16 22.67
CA ARG A 290 -10.18 41.22 21.52
C ARG A 290 -10.48 40.05 20.58
N ARG A 291 -10.66 40.36 19.29
CA ARG A 291 -10.75 39.36 18.22
C ARG A 291 -9.35 38.75 18.05
N HIS A 292 -9.23 37.43 18.23
CA HIS A 292 -8.03 36.70 17.86
C HIS A 292 -8.30 35.94 16.57
N THR A 293 -7.80 36.48 15.47
CA THR A 293 -7.51 35.77 14.23
C THR A 293 -6.54 34.64 14.58
N ARG A 294 -6.94 33.38 14.37
CA ARG A 294 -5.99 32.26 14.43
C ARG A 294 -5.26 32.20 13.09
N LEU A 295 -4.05 32.74 13.04
CA LEU A 295 -3.06 32.33 12.04
C LEU A 295 -2.66 30.88 12.33
N ARG A 296 -2.74 30.01 11.33
CA ARG A 296 -2.02 28.72 11.31
C ARG A 296 -0.89 28.85 10.30
N PHE A 297 0.33 28.57 10.76
CA PHE A 297 1.52 28.50 9.94
C PHE A 297 1.56 27.15 9.20
N PRO A 298 1.99 27.10 7.92
CA PRO A 298 2.30 25.85 7.24
C PRO A 298 3.69 25.36 7.68
N VAL A 299 3.76 24.08 8.09
CA VAL A 299 5.03 23.37 8.23
C VAL A 299 5.40 22.87 6.85
N VAL A 300 6.47 23.45 6.30
CA VAL A 300 7.21 22.95 5.15
C VAL A 300 8.15 21.87 5.67
N ALA A 301 8.06 20.66 5.12
CA ALA A 301 9.13 19.67 5.22
C ALA A 301 9.71 19.47 3.81
N ARG A 302 11.04 19.61 3.74
CA ARG A 302 11.87 19.37 2.56
C ARG A 302 11.98 17.88 2.27
#